data_AF-A0A927K0R4-F1
#
_entry.id   AF-A0A927K0R4-F1
#
_cell.length_a   1.000
_cell.length_b   1.000
_cell.length_c   1.000
_cell.angle_alpha   90.00
_cell.angle_beta   90.00
_cell.angle_gamma   90.00
#
_symmetry.space_group_name_H-M   'P 1'
#
loop_
_entity.id
_entity.type
_entity.pdbx_description
1 polymer ?
#
loop_
_entity_poly.entity_id
_entity_poly.type
_entity_poly.pdbx_seq_one_letter_code
_entity_poly.pdbx_strand_id
1 'polypeptide(L)'
;MPSLFEELEGKGFQVEFRSHAKAILSVDFPDVAAELVDALSSTTIPIEEIIAGGGGESKGTQRLRRALAALGWRKMTFVVEKRINGVQSEAQSHEVDHVREFGPSQRIALEIEWNNKDPFYDRDLENYKRLHADGAISVGLIVTRGRSLHENMRGLVRRFLDDRAIDNLDGLREWGYDPTTRQRKAINDRMSRARNPVAFRDAFTDKFVSDKFGEATTHWRKLEDRLHRGVGNPCPLVLIGLPDSIVTFDEGKTALVEVEAAEADAERLATIV
;
A
#
# COMPACT_ATOMS: atom_id res chain seq x y z
N MET A 1 -2.55 24.02 18.48
CA MET A 1 -2.93 22.64 18.11
C MET A 1 -1.91 22.18 17.10
N PRO A 2 -1.19 21.08 17.35
CA PRO A 2 -0.42 20.40 16.30
C PRO A 2 -1.30 20.27 15.05
N SER A 3 -0.77 20.50 13.85
CA SER A 3 -1.54 20.14 12.66
C SER A 3 -1.86 18.65 12.74
N LEU A 4 -3.08 18.24 12.39
CA LEU A 4 -3.58 16.89 12.65
C LEU A 4 -2.64 15.77 12.13
N PHE A 5 -1.89 16.05 11.06
CA PHE A 5 -0.90 15.14 10.49
C PHE A 5 0.41 15.03 11.29
N GLU A 6 0.71 15.95 12.21
CA GLU A 6 1.85 15.86 13.14
C GLU A 6 1.70 14.66 14.08
N GLU A 7 0.47 14.20 14.36
CA GLU A 7 0.25 12.96 15.10
C GLU A 7 0.79 11.74 14.32
N LEU A 8 0.52 11.69 13.01
CA LEU A 8 1.02 10.63 12.15
C LEU A 8 2.54 10.69 12.05
N GLU A 9 3.11 11.89 11.84
CA GLU A 9 4.56 12.10 11.81
C GLU A 9 5.22 11.66 13.13
N GLY A 10 4.58 11.96 14.28
CA GLY A 10 5.03 11.51 15.61
C GLY A 10 5.03 9.99 15.78
N LYS A 11 4.18 9.26 15.04
CA LYS A 11 4.18 7.79 14.95
C LYS A 11 5.14 7.24 13.89
N GLY A 12 5.85 8.12 13.20
CA GLY A 12 6.87 7.80 12.18
C GLY A 12 6.37 7.85 10.74
N PHE A 13 5.09 8.13 10.50
CA PHE A 13 4.57 8.20 9.13
C PHE A 13 5.25 9.34 8.36
N GLN A 14 5.46 9.11 7.07
CA GLN A 14 5.95 10.15 6.17
C GLN A 14 4.75 10.85 5.56
N VAL A 15 4.65 12.17 5.72
CA VAL A 15 3.54 12.95 5.16
C VAL A 15 4.11 14.03 4.26
N GLU A 16 3.60 14.11 3.03
CA GLU A 16 4.00 15.12 2.07
C GLU A 16 2.77 15.73 1.38
N PHE A 17 2.77 17.05 1.25
CA PHE A 17 1.71 17.81 0.59
C PHE A 17 2.24 18.47 -0.67
N ARG A 18 1.47 18.39 -1.76
CA ARG A 18 1.75 19.09 -3.02
C ARG A 18 0.58 19.98 -3.43
N SER A 19 0.88 21.03 -4.20
CA SER A 19 -0.11 21.94 -4.81
C SER A 19 -1.19 22.42 -3.83
N HIS A 20 -0.77 22.92 -2.66
CA HIS A 20 -1.64 23.48 -1.62
C HIS A 20 -2.62 22.50 -0.93
N ALA A 21 -2.46 21.18 -1.12
CA ALA A 21 -3.35 20.19 -0.51
C ALA A 21 -3.50 20.32 1.03
N LYS A 22 -2.43 20.73 1.73
CA LYS A 22 -2.50 20.98 3.18
C LYS A 22 -3.54 22.05 3.53
N ALA A 23 -3.57 23.16 2.79
CA ALA A 23 -4.50 24.25 3.03
C ALA A 23 -5.94 23.81 2.73
N ILE A 24 -6.14 23.15 1.59
CA ILE A 24 -7.45 22.61 1.16
C ILE A 24 -8.00 21.66 2.22
N LEU A 25 -7.24 20.68 2.67
CA LEU A 25 -7.70 19.77 3.73
C LEU A 25 -7.94 20.48 5.06
N SER A 26 -7.07 21.40 5.47
CA SER A 26 -7.20 22.04 6.77
C SER A 26 -8.37 23.02 6.89
N VAL A 27 -8.79 23.63 5.76
CA VAL A 27 -9.82 24.68 5.75
C VAL A 27 -11.15 24.13 5.24
N ASP A 28 -11.14 23.46 4.09
CA ASP A 28 -12.36 23.03 3.41
C ASP A 28 -12.78 21.61 3.79
N PHE A 29 -11.84 20.75 4.18
CA PHE A 29 -12.11 19.34 4.50
C PHE A 29 -11.49 18.87 5.84
N PRO A 30 -11.69 19.58 6.97
CA PRO A 30 -11.08 19.21 8.24
C PRO A 30 -11.56 17.83 8.75
N ASP A 31 -12.80 17.46 8.47
CA ASP A 31 -13.35 16.15 8.82
C ASP A 31 -12.67 15.00 8.06
N VAL A 32 -12.31 15.22 6.79
CA VAL A 32 -11.51 14.26 6.00
C VAL A 32 -10.15 14.07 6.62
N ALA A 33 -9.50 15.16 7.03
CA ALA A 33 -8.22 15.05 7.71
C ALA A 33 -8.37 14.21 8.98
N ALA A 34 -9.39 14.46 9.81
CA ALA A 34 -9.70 13.70 11.02
C ALA A 34 -9.90 12.20 10.73
N GLU A 35 -10.78 11.87 9.78
CA GLU A 35 -11.05 10.49 9.36
C GLU A 35 -9.76 9.77 8.91
N LEU A 36 -8.89 10.44 8.14
CA LEU A 36 -7.63 9.87 7.67
C LEU A 36 -6.65 9.60 8.81
N VAL A 37 -6.49 10.56 9.72
CA VAL A 37 -5.57 10.41 10.86
C VAL A 37 -6.06 9.31 11.79
N ASP A 38 -7.36 9.22 12.07
CA ASP A 38 -7.95 8.16 12.89
C ASP A 38 -7.75 6.78 12.27
N ALA A 39 -8.03 6.64 10.97
CA ALA A 39 -7.87 5.37 10.25
C ALA A 39 -6.41 4.91 10.19
N LEU A 40 -5.48 5.83 9.93
CA LEU A 40 -4.04 5.51 9.81
C LEU A 40 -3.38 5.29 11.17
N SER A 41 -3.77 6.06 12.18
CA SER A 41 -3.20 6.01 13.54
C SER A 41 -3.35 4.68 14.25
N SER A 42 -4.35 3.89 13.86
CA SER A 42 -4.65 2.56 14.42
C SER A 42 -4.15 1.41 13.54
N THR A 43 -3.51 1.72 12.40
CA THR A 43 -3.06 0.71 11.45
C THR A 43 -1.82 -0.02 11.98
N THR A 44 -1.89 -1.35 11.99
CA THR A 44 -0.76 -2.25 12.26
C THR A 44 -0.67 -3.36 11.23
N ILE A 45 0.54 -3.87 11.00
CA ILE A 45 0.83 -4.97 10.09
C ILE A 45 1.64 -6.03 10.86
N PRO A 46 1.00 -7.09 11.35
CA PRO A 46 1.70 -8.22 11.94
C PRO A 46 2.72 -8.79 10.95
N ILE A 47 3.93 -9.06 11.43
CA ILE A 47 5.01 -9.60 10.61
C ILE A 47 4.64 -10.94 9.98
N GLU A 48 3.78 -11.73 10.62
CA GLU A 48 3.22 -12.97 10.09
C GLU A 48 2.49 -12.75 8.77
N GLU A 49 1.76 -11.63 8.63
CA GLU A 49 1.05 -11.30 7.39
C GLU A 49 2.01 -10.93 6.26
N ILE A 50 3.14 -10.28 6.60
CA ILE A 50 4.21 -10.01 5.65
C ILE A 50 4.80 -11.34 5.15
N ILE A 51 5.09 -12.28 6.07
CA ILE A 51 5.69 -13.59 5.79
C ILE A 51 4.76 -14.47 4.97
N ALA A 52 3.55 -14.71 5.45
CA ALA A 52 2.60 -15.69 4.91
C ALA A 52 2.25 -15.46 3.43
N GLY A 53 2.19 -14.20 2.96
CA GLY A 53 1.48 -13.87 1.72
C GLY A 53 1.85 -14.66 0.45
N GLY A 54 0.81 -15.10 -0.26
CA GLY A 54 0.77 -15.28 -1.72
C GLY A 54 0.66 -13.93 -2.44
N GLY A 55 0.59 -13.93 -3.77
CA GLY A 55 0.72 -12.74 -4.65
C GLY A 55 -0.38 -11.68 -4.59
N GLY A 56 -1.07 -11.51 -3.46
CA GLY A 56 -2.14 -10.53 -3.22
C GLY A 56 -1.82 -9.52 -2.11
N GLU A 57 -2.76 -8.60 -1.91
CA GLU A 57 -2.73 -7.50 -0.93
C GLU A 57 -2.52 -8.01 0.52
N SER A 58 -1.75 -7.31 1.36
CA SER A 58 -1.61 -7.70 2.78
C SER A 58 -2.91 -7.44 3.56
N LYS A 59 -3.15 -8.18 4.64
CA LYS A 59 -4.36 -7.93 5.45
C LYS A 59 -4.32 -6.66 6.26
N GLY A 60 -3.14 -6.19 6.65
CA GLY A 60 -2.97 -4.85 7.20
C GLY A 60 -3.58 -3.78 6.31
N THR A 61 -3.38 -3.85 5.00
CA THR A 61 -3.99 -2.89 4.07
C THR A 61 -5.48 -3.16 3.86
N GLN A 62 -5.95 -4.41 3.89
CA GLN A 62 -7.39 -4.69 3.92
C GLN A 62 -8.10 -4.14 5.18
N ARG A 63 -7.44 -4.17 6.35
CA ARG A 63 -7.97 -3.55 7.58
C ARG A 63 -8.13 -2.05 7.39
N LEU A 64 -7.13 -1.37 6.82
CA LEU A 64 -7.21 0.04 6.48
C LEU A 64 -8.34 0.33 5.47
N ARG A 65 -8.47 -0.46 4.40
CA ARG A 65 -9.58 -0.36 3.44
C ARG A 65 -10.95 -0.48 4.12
N ARG A 66 -11.11 -1.47 5.00
CA ARG A 66 -12.36 -1.67 5.77
C ARG A 66 -12.64 -0.50 6.72
N ALA A 67 -11.63 0.04 7.39
CA ALA A 67 -11.77 1.20 8.26
C ALA A 67 -12.23 2.43 7.46
N LEU A 68 -11.61 2.69 6.30
CA LEU A 68 -12.03 3.77 5.39
C LEU A 68 -13.46 3.55 4.88
N ALA A 69 -13.80 2.33 4.46
CA ALA A 69 -15.16 2.00 4.01
C ALA A 69 -16.21 2.23 5.09
N ALA A 70 -15.91 1.89 6.35
CA ALA A 70 -16.79 2.16 7.49
C ALA A 70 -16.99 3.65 7.75
N LEU A 71 -16.01 4.49 7.38
CA LEU A 71 -16.08 5.96 7.41
C LEU A 71 -16.74 6.55 6.15
N GLY A 72 -17.27 5.70 5.26
CA GLY A 72 -18.00 6.14 4.06
C GLY A 72 -17.11 6.44 2.85
N TRP A 73 -15.84 6.02 2.87
CA TRP A 73 -14.99 6.02 1.67
C TRP A 73 -15.39 4.87 0.77
N ARG A 74 -16.04 5.19 -0.36
CA ARG A 74 -16.62 4.18 -1.24
C ARG A 74 -15.82 4.06 -2.53
N LYS A 75 -15.75 2.85 -3.07
CA LYS A 75 -15.28 2.64 -4.43
C LYS A 75 -16.18 3.37 -5.42
N MET A 76 -15.57 4.06 -6.38
CA MET A 76 -16.30 4.86 -7.37
C MET A 76 -15.64 4.75 -8.75
N THR A 77 -16.46 4.54 -9.78
CA THR A 77 -16.04 4.66 -11.17
C THR A 77 -16.34 6.05 -11.67
N PHE A 78 -15.30 6.80 -12.04
CA PHE A 78 -15.45 8.06 -12.75
C PHE A 78 -15.53 7.79 -14.24
N VAL A 79 -16.55 8.33 -14.89
CA VAL A 79 -16.72 8.28 -16.34
C VAL A 79 -16.63 9.70 -16.88
N VAL A 80 -15.63 9.95 -17.71
CA VAL A 80 -15.43 11.25 -18.37
C VAL A 80 -15.74 11.09 -19.85
N GLU A 81 -16.75 11.82 -20.32
CA GLU A 81 -17.14 11.87 -21.73
C GLU A 81 -16.78 13.22 -22.34
N LYS A 82 -15.99 13.21 -23.42
CA LYS A 82 -15.70 14.43 -24.19
C LYS A 82 -16.55 14.46 -25.46
N ARG A 83 -17.28 15.57 -25.64
CA ARG A 83 -18.06 15.86 -26.85
C ARG A 83 -17.50 17.08 -27.56
N ILE A 84 -17.22 16.95 -28.86
CA ILE A 84 -16.75 18.04 -29.72
C ILE A 84 -17.82 18.27 -30.78
N ASN A 85 -18.45 19.45 -30.78
CA ASN A 85 -19.56 19.80 -31.69
C ASN A 85 -20.72 18.78 -31.67
N GLY A 86 -21.04 18.24 -30.49
CA GLY A 86 -22.09 17.23 -30.33
C GLY A 86 -21.68 15.80 -30.69
N VAL A 87 -20.49 15.59 -31.24
CA VAL A 87 -19.94 14.26 -31.54
C VAL A 87 -19.10 13.81 -30.35
N GLN A 88 -19.43 12.64 -29.77
CA GLN A 88 -18.63 12.02 -28.73
C GLN A 88 -17.29 11.55 -29.35
N SER A 89 -16.18 12.08 -28.84
CA SER A 89 -14.84 11.78 -29.39
C SER A 89 -14.10 10.72 -28.58
N GLU A 90 -14.30 10.69 -27.27
CA GLU A 90 -13.61 9.79 -26.36
C GLU A 90 -14.38 9.65 -25.04
N ALA A 91 -14.51 8.43 -24.53
CA ALA A 91 -15.01 8.14 -23.18
C ALA A 91 -13.94 7.32 -22.45
N GLN A 92 -13.52 7.79 -21.29
CA GLN A 92 -12.58 7.08 -20.42
C GLN A 92 -13.23 6.85 -19.08
N SER A 93 -13.12 5.62 -18.56
CA SER A 93 -13.51 5.29 -17.20
C SER A 93 -12.29 4.91 -16.38
N HIS A 94 -12.26 5.39 -15.14
CA HIS A 94 -11.26 5.01 -14.16
C HIS A 94 -11.96 4.72 -12.84
N GLU A 95 -11.61 3.60 -12.24
CA GLU A 95 -12.05 3.24 -10.91
C GLU A 95 -11.07 3.81 -9.89
N VAL A 96 -11.62 4.39 -8.81
CA VAL A 96 -10.85 4.80 -7.64
C VAL A 96 -11.38 4.03 -6.44
N ASP A 97 -10.49 3.41 -5.68
CA ASP A 97 -10.86 2.47 -4.63
C ASP A 97 -11.56 3.14 -3.43
N HIS A 98 -11.15 4.37 -3.09
CA HIS A 98 -11.68 5.09 -1.94
C HIS A 98 -12.00 6.53 -2.32
N VAL A 99 -13.28 6.85 -2.41
CA VAL A 99 -13.76 8.21 -2.67
C VAL A 99 -14.66 8.65 -1.54
N ARG A 100 -14.32 9.81 -0.98
CA ARG A 100 -15.15 10.51 0.00
C ARG A 100 -15.84 11.69 -0.66
N GLU A 101 -17.17 11.70 -0.60
CA GLU A 101 -18.00 12.73 -1.23
C GLU A 101 -18.54 13.74 -0.22
N PHE A 102 -18.47 15.03 -0.57
CA PHE A 102 -19.03 16.17 0.16
C PHE A 102 -19.84 17.01 -0.84
N GLY A 103 -21.13 16.71 -0.97
CA GLY A 103 -21.98 17.37 -1.95
C GLY A 103 -21.72 16.96 -3.41
N PRO A 104 -22.32 17.66 -4.39
CA PRO A 104 -22.40 17.19 -5.79
C PRO A 104 -21.06 17.11 -6.54
N SER A 105 -20.08 17.91 -6.15
CA SER A 105 -18.84 18.12 -6.91
C SER A 105 -17.57 18.26 -6.04
N GLN A 106 -17.65 18.02 -4.73
CA GLN A 106 -16.47 18.03 -3.87
C GLN A 106 -16.19 16.60 -3.46
N ARG A 107 -15.06 16.06 -3.93
CA ARG A 107 -14.65 14.70 -3.64
C ARG A 107 -13.17 14.65 -3.33
N ILE A 108 -12.83 13.73 -2.45
CA ILE A 108 -11.45 13.40 -2.13
C ILE A 108 -11.25 11.95 -2.57
N ALA A 109 -10.24 11.72 -3.41
CA ALA A 109 -9.89 10.41 -3.93
C ALA A 109 -8.66 9.88 -3.21
N LEU A 110 -8.65 8.59 -2.85
CA LEU A 110 -7.56 7.93 -2.17
C LEU A 110 -7.29 6.56 -2.78
N GLU A 111 -6.01 6.28 -2.99
CA GLU A 111 -5.49 4.99 -3.40
C GLU A 111 -4.53 4.44 -2.35
N ILE A 112 -4.68 3.15 -2.04
CA ILE A 112 -3.75 2.41 -1.17
C ILE A 112 -2.90 1.54 -2.06
N GLU A 113 -1.65 1.94 -2.23
CA GLU A 113 -0.67 1.26 -3.05
C GLU A 113 0.21 0.35 -2.20
N TRP A 114 -0.11 -0.94 -2.19
CA TRP A 114 0.63 -1.96 -1.46
C TRP A 114 1.32 -2.95 -2.39
N ASN A 115 2.61 -2.74 -2.61
CA ASN A 115 3.49 -3.72 -3.24
C ASN A 115 3.08 -4.13 -4.68
N ASN A 116 2.27 -3.30 -5.34
CA ASN A 116 1.92 -3.42 -6.76
C ASN A 116 3.14 -3.10 -7.64
N LYS A 117 3.03 -3.34 -8.95
CA LYS A 117 4.06 -2.89 -9.89
C LYS A 117 4.10 -1.37 -9.92
N ASP A 118 5.29 -0.79 -9.98
CA ASP A 118 5.47 0.67 -9.91
C ASP A 118 4.80 1.52 -11.03
N PRO A 119 4.39 1.01 -12.22
CA PRO A 119 3.62 1.82 -13.18
C PRO A 119 2.21 2.19 -12.69
N PHE A 120 1.73 1.58 -11.60
CA PHE A 120 0.46 1.95 -10.98
C PHE A 120 0.46 3.42 -10.55
N TYR A 121 1.57 3.93 -10.01
CA TYR A 121 1.68 5.35 -9.67
C TYR A 121 1.46 6.28 -10.86
N ASP A 122 2.02 5.96 -12.02
CA ASP A 122 1.85 6.78 -13.22
C ASP A 122 0.37 6.81 -13.65
N ARG A 123 -0.35 5.69 -13.52
CA ARG A 123 -1.78 5.59 -13.79
C ARG A 123 -2.60 6.43 -12.80
N ASP A 124 -2.36 6.27 -11.50
CA ASP A 124 -3.19 6.89 -10.47
C ASP A 124 -2.94 8.40 -10.38
N LEU A 125 -1.69 8.84 -10.49
CA LEU A 125 -1.33 10.26 -10.53
C LEU A 125 -1.89 10.96 -11.79
N GLU A 126 -1.78 10.33 -12.97
CA GLU A 126 -2.37 10.92 -14.19
C GLU A 126 -3.90 10.92 -14.13
N ASN A 127 -4.51 9.91 -13.49
CA ASN A 127 -5.94 9.90 -13.23
C ASN A 127 -6.36 11.07 -12.31
N TYR A 128 -5.67 11.27 -11.19
CA TYR A 128 -5.93 12.39 -10.27
C TYR A 128 -5.80 13.74 -10.95
N LYS A 129 -4.77 13.93 -11.78
CA LYS A 129 -4.58 15.14 -12.58
C LYS A 129 -5.78 15.44 -13.47
N ARG A 130 -6.27 14.43 -14.22
CA ARG A 130 -7.44 14.59 -15.10
C ARG A 130 -8.71 14.88 -14.30
N LEU A 131 -9.00 14.06 -13.29
CA LEU A 131 -10.17 14.22 -12.44
C LEU A 131 -10.20 15.58 -11.75
N HIS A 132 -9.05 16.09 -11.29
CA HIS A 132 -8.96 17.43 -10.72
C HIS A 132 -9.18 18.53 -11.78
N ALA A 133 -8.58 18.39 -12.97
CA ALA A 133 -8.77 19.34 -14.06
C ALA A 133 -10.24 19.45 -14.51
N ASP A 134 -10.98 18.33 -14.45
CA ASP A 134 -12.41 18.26 -14.77
C ASP A 134 -13.31 18.65 -13.57
N GLY A 135 -12.72 18.98 -12.40
CA GLY A 135 -13.47 19.35 -11.19
C GLY A 135 -14.18 18.18 -10.50
N ALA A 136 -13.83 16.94 -10.84
CA ALA A 136 -14.42 15.73 -10.27
C ALA A 136 -13.90 15.42 -8.85
N ILE A 137 -12.66 15.81 -8.55
CA ILE A 137 -12.02 15.70 -7.22
C ILE A 137 -11.30 17.01 -6.86
N SER A 138 -11.20 17.29 -5.56
CA SER A 138 -10.45 18.44 -5.02
C SER A 138 -9.01 18.06 -4.64
N VAL A 139 -8.80 16.85 -4.12
CA VAL A 139 -7.50 16.34 -3.67
C VAL A 139 -7.40 14.84 -3.99
N GLY A 140 -6.23 14.42 -4.47
CA GLY A 140 -5.84 13.01 -4.59
C GLY A 140 -4.93 12.59 -3.43
N LEU A 141 -5.12 11.39 -2.91
CA LEU A 141 -4.30 10.81 -1.84
C LEU A 141 -3.68 9.49 -2.25
N ILE A 142 -2.44 9.27 -1.82
CA ILE A 142 -1.76 7.98 -1.96
C ILE A 142 -1.23 7.57 -0.61
N VAL A 143 -1.64 6.39 -0.14
CA VAL A 143 -1.02 5.68 0.99
C VAL A 143 -0.13 4.59 0.41
N THR A 144 1.14 4.54 0.78
CA THR A 144 2.09 3.56 0.26
C THR A 144 3.12 3.14 1.30
N ARG A 145 3.94 2.14 1.00
CA ARG A 145 5.11 1.79 1.82
C ARG A 145 6.09 2.97 1.91
N GLY A 146 6.27 3.51 3.12
CA GLY A 146 7.22 4.58 3.40
C GLY A 146 8.68 4.16 3.26
N ARG A 147 9.60 5.13 3.29
CA ARG A 147 11.03 4.87 3.17
C ARG A 147 11.55 3.94 4.28
N SER A 148 11.15 4.16 5.54
CA SER A 148 11.64 3.34 6.65
C SER A 148 11.15 1.88 6.55
N LEU A 149 9.85 1.67 6.29
CA LEU A 149 9.31 0.33 6.07
C LEU A 149 9.98 -0.39 4.89
N HIS A 150 10.23 0.31 3.78
CA HIS A 150 10.90 -0.29 2.63
C HIS A 150 12.36 -0.67 2.93
N GLU A 151 13.13 0.23 3.54
CA GLU A 151 14.55 0.03 3.79
C GLU A 151 14.79 -1.01 4.89
N ASN A 152 13.94 -1.03 5.92
CA ASN A 152 14.05 -1.96 7.04
C ASN A 152 13.35 -3.31 6.81
N MET A 153 12.70 -3.53 5.66
CA MET A 153 11.99 -4.78 5.36
C MET A 153 12.86 -6.03 5.54
N ARG A 154 14.14 -5.97 5.17
CA ARG A 154 15.09 -7.09 5.40
C ARG A 154 15.32 -7.33 6.89
N GLY A 155 15.50 -6.27 7.67
CA GLY A 155 15.68 -6.37 9.12
C GLY A 155 14.46 -6.95 9.81
N LEU A 156 13.25 -6.55 9.41
CA LEU A 156 11.99 -7.06 9.95
C LEU A 156 11.81 -8.56 9.67
N VAL A 157 12.02 -8.98 8.42
CA VAL A 157 11.96 -10.40 8.03
C VAL A 157 13.05 -11.21 8.74
N ARG A 158 14.27 -10.67 8.85
CA ARG A 158 15.37 -11.34 9.55
C ARG A 158 15.06 -11.56 11.03
N ARG A 159 14.56 -10.52 11.70
CA ARG A 159 14.13 -10.59 13.11
C ARG A 159 13.06 -11.67 13.31
N PHE A 160 12.07 -11.76 12.43
CA PHE A 160 11.05 -12.81 12.51
C PHE A 160 11.65 -14.23 12.56
N LEU A 161 12.63 -14.50 11.70
CA LEU A 161 13.32 -15.78 11.66
C LEU A 161 14.16 -16.01 12.91
N ASP A 162 14.85 -14.96 13.37
CA ASP A 162 15.72 -15.03 14.54
C ASP A 162 14.92 -15.30 15.82
N ASP A 163 13.86 -14.52 16.06
CA ASP A 163 13.00 -14.64 17.24
C ASP A 163 12.29 -16.00 17.32
N ARG A 164 12.05 -16.65 16.16
CA ARG A 164 11.36 -17.95 16.06
C ARG A 164 12.30 -19.13 15.78
N ALA A 165 13.62 -18.88 15.76
CA ALA A 165 14.65 -19.88 15.45
C ALA A 165 14.38 -20.67 14.15
N ILE A 166 13.91 -20.01 13.09
CA ILE A 166 13.58 -20.65 11.81
C ILE A 166 14.85 -20.79 10.96
N ASP A 167 15.30 -22.03 10.78
CA ASP A 167 16.57 -22.35 10.11
C ASP A 167 16.42 -23.15 8.81
N ASN A 168 15.18 -23.39 8.35
CA ASN A 168 14.91 -24.07 7.10
C ASN A 168 13.53 -23.71 6.52
N LEU A 169 13.26 -24.15 5.30
CA LEU A 169 12.02 -23.87 4.58
C LEU A 169 10.79 -24.53 5.21
N ASP A 170 10.94 -25.67 5.89
CA ASP A 170 9.80 -26.33 6.53
C ASP A 170 9.30 -25.54 7.74
N GLY A 171 10.20 -24.89 8.48
CA GLY A 171 9.83 -23.98 9.56
C GLY A 171 9.02 -22.75 9.10
N LEU A 172 9.08 -22.37 7.82
CA LEU A 172 8.26 -21.28 7.25
C LEU A 172 6.84 -21.72 6.87
N ARG A 173 6.62 -23.01 6.60
CA ARG A 173 5.30 -23.53 6.21
C ARG A 173 4.28 -23.35 7.32
N GLU A 174 4.71 -23.47 8.57
CA GLU A 174 3.88 -23.20 9.75
C GLU A 174 3.41 -21.74 9.86
N TRP A 175 4.02 -20.85 9.08
CA TRP A 175 3.70 -19.42 9.02
C TRP A 175 3.09 -19.02 7.68
N GLY A 176 2.48 -19.98 6.98
CA GLY A 176 1.74 -19.74 5.74
C GLY A 176 2.60 -19.51 4.50
N TYR A 177 3.93 -19.58 4.61
CA TYR A 177 4.81 -19.37 3.45
C TYR A 177 5.28 -20.69 2.84
N ASP A 178 4.81 -20.99 1.63
CA ASP A 178 5.31 -22.10 0.81
C ASP A 178 6.04 -21.60 -0.46
N PRO A 179 7.38 -21.65 -0.51
CA PRO A 179 8.14 -21.20 -1.67
C PRO A 179 7.99 -22.14 -2.86
N THR A 180 7.86 -21.54 -4.04
CA THR A 180 7.89 -22.26 -5.32
C THR A 180 9.21 -23.02 -5.51
N THR A 181 9.21 -24.05 -6.37
CA THR A 181 10.42 -24.81 -6.72
C THR A 181 11.58 -23.90 -7.16
N ARG A 182 11.29 -22.83 -7.89
CA ARG A 182 12.27 -21.83 -8.32
C ARG A 182 12.86 -21.05 -7.14
N GLN A 183 12.03 -20.62 -6.18
CA GLN A 183 12.47 -19.92 -4.98
C GLN A 183 13.31 -20.84 -4.08
N ARG A 184 12.87 -22.09 -3.88
CA ARG A 184 13.63 -23.11 -3.13
C ARG A 184 15.02 -23.32 -3.71
N LYS A 185 15.11 -23.51 -5.03
CA LYS A 185 16.39 -23.66 -5.72
C LYS A 185 17.28 -22.43 -5.51
N ALA A 186 16.74 -21.22 -5.70
CA ALA A 186 17.51 -19.99 -5.53
C ALA A 186 18.06 -19.80 -4.10
N ILE A 187 17.29 -20.18 -3.08
CA ILE A 187 17.73 -20.13 -1.68
C ILE A 187 18.84 -21.17 -1.45
N ASN A 188 18.63 -22.41 -1.88
CA ASN A 188 19.60 -23.50 -1.72
C ASN A 188 20.92 -23.19 -2.44
N ASP A 189 20.87 -22.69 -3.68
CA ASP A 189 22.06 -22.33 -4.46
C ASP A 189 22.91 -21.28 -3.72
N ARG A 190 22.30 -20.34 -2.99
CA ARG A 190 23.01 -19.34 -2.19
C ARG A 190 23.65 -19.91 -0.93
N MET A 191 23.08 -20.96 -0.36
CA MET A 191 23.63 -21.66 0.80
C MET A 191 24.78 -22.59 0.40
N SER A 192 24.69 -23.23 -0.78
CA SER A 192 25.65 -24.23 -1.24
C SER A 192 26.71 -23.71 -2.21
N ARG A 193 26.74 -22.41 -2.53
CA ARG A 193 27.74 -21.83 -3.44
C ARG A 193 29.16 -21.95 -2.89
N ALA A 194 30.11 -22.22 -3.78
CA ALA A 194 31.52 -22.36 -3.43
C ALA A 194 32.17 -21.09 -2.85
N ARG A 195 31.64 -19.90 -3.20
CA ARG A 195 32.17 -18.60 -2.76
C ARG A 195 31.15 -17.87 -1.90
N ASN A 196 31.55 -17.52 -0.68
CA ASN A 196 30.74 -16.79 0.31
C ASN A 196 29.37 -17.43 0.57
N PRO A 197 29.27 -18.73 0.94
CA PRO A 197 27.98 -19.31 1.32
C PRO A 197 27.35 -18.49 2.45
N VAL A 198 26.03 -18.34 2.41
CA VAL A 198 25.28 -17.60 3.45
C VAL A 198 24.37 -18.55 4.22
N ALA A 199 24.07 -18.19 5.47
CA ALA A 199 23.13 -18.95 6.29
C ALA A 199 21.71 -18.92 5.67
N PHE A 200 20.88 -19.90 6.06
CA PHE A 200 19.50 -19.99 5.59
C PHE A 200 18.73 -18.67 5.77
N ARG A 201 18.80 -18.09 6.98
CA ARG A 201 18.07 -16.86 7.32
C ARG A 201 18.41 -15.70 6.40
N ASP A 202 19.69 -15.54 6.03
CA ASP A 202 20.15 -14.52 5.10
C ASP A 202 19.73 -14.82 3.66
N ALA A 203 19.89 -16.08 3.22
CA ALA A 203 19.49 -16.51 1.88
C ALA A 203 17.99 -16.30 1.65
N PHE A 204 17.17 -16.72 2.61
CA PHE A 204 15.72 -16.55 2.58
C PHE A 204 15.33 -15.07 2.64
N THR A 205 15.81 -14.31 3.63
CA THR A 205 15.48 -12.89 3.81
C THR A 205 15.69 -12.11 2.53
N ASP A 206 16.88 -12.23 1.92
CA ASP A 206 17.20 -11.51 0.71
C ASP A 206 16.33 -11.93 -0.47
N LYS A 207 16.12 -13.23 -0.66
CA LYS A 207 15.32 -13.74 -1.77
C LYS A 207 13.86 -13.32 -1.63
N PHE A 208 13.31 -13.49 -0.44
CA PHE A 208 11.95 -13.15 -0.10
C PHE A 208 11.67 -11.65 -0.29
N VAL A 209 12.51 -10.79 0.30
CA VAL A 209 12.33 -9.33 0.21
C VAL A 209 12.57 -8.83 -1.21
N SER A 210 13.54 -9.38 -1.95
CA SER A 210 13.79 -8.93 -3.32
C SER A 210 12.66 -9.33 -4.28
N ASP A 211 12.06 -10.51 -4.09
CA ASP A 211 10.92 -10.97 -4.89
C ASP A 211 9.66 -10.20 -4.58
N LYS A 212 9.33 -10.05 -3.29
CA LYS A 212 8.09 -9.43 -2.86
C LYS A 212 8.21 -7.92 -2.83
N PHE A 213 9.16 -7.36 -2.11
CA PHE A 213 9.21 -5.94 -1.74
C PHE A 213 10.37 -5.19 -2.41
N GLY A 214 10.85 -5.68 -3.54
CA GLY A 214 11.98 -5.11 -4.28
C GLY A 214 11.67 -3.80 -5.00
N GLU A 215 12.67 -3.29 -5.72
CA GLU A 215 12.60 -1.98 -6.42
C GLU A 215 11.54 -1.89 -7.52
N ALA A 216 11.05 -3.02 -8.05
CA ALA A 216 9.99 -3.03 -9.07
C ALA A 216 8.57 -2.85 -8.48
N THR A 217 8.46 -2.62 -7.17
CA THR A 217 7.18 -2.47 -6.46
C THR A 217 6.93 -1.05 -5.99
N THR A 218 5.68 -0.71 -5.70
CA THR A 218 5.29 0.59 -5.13
C THR A 218 5.89 0.80 -3.74
N HIS A 219 6.61 1.91 -3.59
CA HIS A 219 7.12 2.46 -2.32
C HIS A 219 7.47 3.94 -2.49
N TRP A 220 7.79 4.61 -1.38
CA TRP A 220 8.03 6.06 -1.33
C TRP A 220 9.03 6.56 -2.36
N ARG A 221 10.21 5.93 -2.48
CA ARG A 221 11.26 6.38 -3.40
C ARG A 221 10.78 6.42 -4.86
N LYS A 222 10.04 5.39 -5.28
CA LYS A 222 9.45 5.35 -6.64
C LYS A 222 8.39 6.41 -6.85
N LEU A 223 7.59 6.70 -5.83
CA LEU A 223 6.59 7.77 -5.86
C LEU A 223 7.28 9.14 -5.97
N GLU A 224 8.27 9.39 -5.12
CA GLU A 224 9.11 10.59 -5.10
C GLU A 224 9.74 10.88 -6.48
N ASP A 225 10.27 9.86 -7.16
CA ASP A 225 10.80 9.98 -8.53
C ASP A 225 9.75 10.52 -9.53
N ARG A 226 8.48 10.10 -9.41
CA ARG A 226 7.39 10.59 -10.28
C ARG A 226 7.01 12.02 -9.96
N LEU A 227 6.93 12.36 -8.69
CA LEU A 227 6.57 13.71 -8.24
C LEU A 227 7.63 14.74 -8.66
N HIS A 228 8.91 14.39 -8.54
CA HIS A 228 10.01 15.24 -9.01
C HIS A 228 9.97 15.47 -10.53
N ARG A 229 9.45 14.51 -11.29
CA ARG A 229 9.20 14.65 -12.74
C ARG A 229 7.91 15.41 -13.05
N GLY A 230 7.14 15.80 -12.04
CA GLY A 230 5.89 16.55 -12.18
C GLY A 230 4.68 15.70 -12.57
N VAL A 231 4.75 14.37 -12.45
CA VAL A 231 3.61 13.50 -12.72
C VAL A 231 2.50 13.77 -11.69
N GLY A 232 1.25 13.89 -12.15
CA GLY A 232 0.10 14.25 -11.32
C GLY A 232 -0.16 15.76 -11.15
N ASN A 233 0.78 16.63 -11.51
CA ASN A 233 0.55 18.08 -11.46
C ASN A 233 -0.48 18.53 -12.51
N PRO A 234 -1.36 19.50 -12.21
CA PRO A 234 -1.35 20.37 -11.01
C PRO A 234 -2.29 19.90 -9.87
N CYS A 235 -2.68 18.63 -9.82
CA CYS A 235 -3.59 18.15 -8.76
C CYS A 235 -2.99 18.40 -7.36
N PRO A 236 -3.78 18.90 -6.38
CA PRO A 236 -3.45 18.85 -4.96
C PRO A 236 -3.32 17.40 -4.51
N LEU A 237 -2.15 17.06 -3.94
CA LEU A 237 -1.86 15.70 -3.48
C LEU A 237 -1.48 15.67 -2.00
N VAL A 238 -1.95 14.64 -1.30
CA VAL A 238 -1.45 14.23 0.01
C VAL A 238 -0.89 12.82 -0.07
N LEU A 239 0.34 12.66 0.37
CA LEU A 239 1.09 11.43 0.22
C LEU A 239 1.49 10.94 1.59
N ILE A 240 1.21 9.67 1.87
CA ILE A 240 1.40 9.08 3.18
C ILE A 240 2.22 7.79 3.03
N GLY A 241 3.42 7.80 3.61
CA GLY A 241 4.31 6.66 3.70
C GLY A 241 4.11 5.93 5.02
N LEU A 242 3.66 4.68 4.94
CA LEU A 242 3.56 3.76 6.07
C LEU A 242 4.96 3.44 6.64
N PRO A 243 5.20 3.68 7.94
CA PRO A 243 6.51 3.44 8.55
C PRO A 243 6.68 1.98 8.97
N ASP A 244 7.91 1.62 9.33
CA ASP A 244 8.25 0.33 9.93
C ASP A 244 7.70 0.17 11.35
N SER A 245 7.44 1.26 12.07
CA SER A 245 6.88 1.25 13.43
C SER A 245 5.48 0.62 13.52
N ILE A 246 4.74 0.51 12.41
CA ILE A 246 3.44 -0.18 12.40
C ILE A 246 3.58 -1.71 12.34
N VAL A 247 4.79 -2.24 12.14
CA VAL A 247 5.03 -3.67 12.05
C VAL A 247 5.19 -4.27 13.45
N THR A 248 4.31 -5.22 13.76
CA THR A 248 4.19 -5.88 15.07
C THR A 248 4.64 -7.34 14.98
N PHE A 249 4.98 -7.96 16.12
CA PHE A 249 5.64 -9.28 16.19
C PHE A 249 4.97 -10.29 17.13
N ASP A 250 3.94 -9.87 17.86
CA ASP A 250 3.44 -10.56 19.06
C ASP A 250 2.09 -11.28 18.85
N GLU A 251 1.52 -11.17 17.65
CA GLU A 251 0.20 -11.71 17.31
C GLU A 251 0.21 -13.23 17.08
N GLY A 252 1.37 -13.80 16.73
CA GLY A 252 1.55 -15.23 16.53
C GLY A 252 0.63 -15.80 15.46
N LYS A 253 0.23 -17.08 15.60
CA LYS A 253 -0.61 -17.77 14.61
C LYS A 253 -2.03 -17.21 14.50
N THR A 254 -2.49 -16.38 15.44
CA THR A 254 -3.78 -15.68 15.35
C THR A 254 -3.84 -14.79 14.11
N ALA A 255 -2.73 -14.13 13.77
CA ALA A 255 -2.64 -13.33 12.55
C ALA A 255 -2.82 -14.18 11.28
N LEU A 256 -2.51 -15.48 11.31
CA LEU A 256 -2.67 -16.39 10.17
C LEU A 256 -4.12 -16.84 9.97
N VAL A 257 -4.90 -17.02 11.04
CA VAL A 257 -6.33 -17.39 10.96
C VAL A 257 -7.11 -16.35 10.17
N GLU A 258 -6.80 -15.08 10.38
CA GLU A 258 -7.38 -14.00 9.59
C GLU A 258 -6.93 -14.05 8.11
N VAL A 259 -5.77 -14.63 7.77
CA VAL A 259 -5.28 -14.81 6.37
C VAL A 259 -6.14 -15.84 5.67
N GLU A 260 -6.25 -17.00 6.29
CA GLU A 260 -6.95 -18.16 5.73
C GLU A 260 -8.44 -17.84 5.52
N ALA A 261 -9.08 -17.12 6.46
CA ALA A 261 -10.48 -16.71 6.33
C ALA A 261 -10.71 -15.75 5.15
N ALA A 262 -9.81 -14.79 4.93
CA ALA A 262 -9.94 -13.80 3.86
C ALA A 262 -9.67 -14.41 2.47
N GLU A 263 -8.68 -15.30 2.35
CA GLU A 263 -8.41 -16.04 1.10
C GLU A 263 -9.62 -16.91 0.71
N ALA A 264 -10.21 -17.62 1.68
CA ALA A 264 -11.42 -18.42 1.46
C ALA A 264 -12.63 -17.57 1.03
N ASP A 265 -12.78 -16.35 1.55
CA ASP A 265 -13.85 -15.45 1.15
C ASP A 265 -13.61 -14.84 -0.25
N ALA A 266 -12.35 -14.51 -0.59
CA ALA A 266 -11.98 -14.06 -1.92
C ALA A 266 -12.19 -15.15 -2.99
N GLU A 267 -11.81 -16.40 -2.71
CA GLU A 267 -12.08 -17.56 -3.58
C GLU A 267 -13.58 -17.82 -3.75
N ARG A 268 -14.36 -17.71 -2.67
CA ARG A 268 -15.82 -17.83 -2.72
C ARG A 268 -16.44 -16.77 -3.62
N LEU A 269 -16.04 -15.51 -3.49
CA LEU A 269 -16.53 -14.41 -4.33
C LEU A 269 -16.12 -14.58 -5.79
N ALA A 270 -14.89 -15.07 -6.06
CA ALA A 270 -14.41 -15.33 -7.42
C ALA A 270 -15.13 -16.51 -8.12
N THR A 271 -15.71 -17.44 -7.36
CA THR A 271 -16.45 -18.60 -7.90
C THR A 271 -17.92 -18.27 -8.20
N ILE A 272 -18.43 -17.12 -7.72
CA ILE A 272 -19.82 -16.68 -7.89
C ILE A 272 -20.00 -15.76 -9.13
N VAL A 273 -18.90 -15.37 -9.79
CA VAL A 273 -18.89 -14.51 -11.00
C VAL A 273 -18.72 -15.35 -12.27
#